data_AF-A0A8C6Z9Q9-F1
#
_entry.id   AF-A0A8C6Z9Q9-F1
#
_cell.length_a   1.000
_cell.length_b   1.000
_cell.length_c   1.000
_cell.angle_alpha   90.00
_cell.angle_beta   90.00
_cell.angle_gamma   90.00
#
_symmetry.space_group_name_H-M   'P 1'
#
loop_
_entity.id
_entity.type
_entity.pdbx_description
1 polymer ?
#
loop_
_entity_poly.entity_id
_entity_poly.type
_entity_poly.pdbx_seq_one_letter_code
_entity_poly.pdbx_strand_id
1 'polypeptide(L)'
;NCAREPRGAGAGHGNGPAAPSHARGRGWDAAGCGGMLQPWNAAPASLCGSWDQGTTTGTDDGQCGGDGGHTARTEPGHPQGPSGPPRSLQELWRRSRGGRAPPPLLFEVSSASVVSERSSKYVLYTIYLIRSGRADKAPAAITRRYSDFERLNRRLRRRFGCDMAGVAFPRKRLRRNFTAETIAKRSRAFEQFLSHLHSIAEIRRSAEFLEFFLLQELRAAQRLTCTGLYREALAAWANAARLQERLGACHSGRFLVTLAGLAVCHQELEQLGEAHGCCEQALQLLAAQDSHPLLAPFLQAHVHLAWKVGKDKRRSEARLQELQDAGLPPQPPSLKECLIKEALD
;
A
#
# COMPACT_ATOMS: atom_id res chain seq x y z
N ASN A 1 -65.01 -58.19 14.13
CA ASN A 1 -64.94 -58.85 12.80
C ASN A 1 -63.61 -59.54 12.62
N CYS A 2 -63.68 -60.83 12.26
CA CYS A 2 -62.63 -61.61 11.57
C CYS A 2 -62.27 -60.92 10.23
N ALA A 3 -61.17 -61.12 9.50
CA ALA A 3 -59.88 -61.83 9.64
C ALA A 3 -58.84 -61.08 8.73
N ARG A 4 -57.66 -61.57 8.24
CA ARG A 4 -56.98 -62.88 8.24
C ARG A 4 -55.45 -62.71 8.03
N GLU A 5 -54.69 -63.70 8.49
CA GLU A 5 -53.25 -63.97 8.27
C GLU A 5 -52.98 -64.76 6.94
N PRO A 6 -51.75 -65.24 6.57
CA PRO A 6 -50.35 -64.77 6.83
C PRO A 6 -49.34 -65.01 5.63
N ARG A 7 -48.03 -64.88 5.92
CA ARG A 7 -46.82 -65.54 5.33
C ARG A 7 -46.12 -64.96 4.08
N GLY A 8 -44.78 -64.89 4.19
CA GLY A 8 -43.81 -64.79 3.08
C GLY A 8 -42.39 -64.55 3.62
N ALA A 9 -41.47 -65.51 3.44
CA ALA A 9 -40.08 -65.44 3.92
C ALA A 9 -39.08 -65.26 2.77
N GLY A 10 -37.88 -64.72 3.05
CA GLY A 10 -36.78 -64.61 2.07
C GLY A 10 -35.51 -64.01 2.69
N ALA A 11 -34.33 -64.51 2.32
CA ALA A 11 -33.05 -64.24 3.00
C ALA A 11 -31.98 -63.62 2.07
N GLY A 12 -30.87 -63.13 2.65
CA GLY A 12 -29.67 -62.63 1.96
C GLY A 12 -29.05 -61.43 2.68
N HIS A 13 -28.15 -61.58 3.66
CA HIS A 13 -26.70 -61.81 3.50
C HIS A 13 -25.97 -60.81 2.56
N GLY A 14 -25.13 -59.96 3.17
CA GLY A 14 -24.21 -59.05 2.47
C GLY A 14 -23.23 -58.40 3.46
N ASN A 15 -21.99 -58.92 3.53
CA ASN A 15 -20.90 -58.39 4.36
C ASN A 15 -20.22 -57.17 3.71
N GLY A 16 -19.79 -56.19 4.52
CA GLY A 16 -18.94 -55.07 4.09
C GLY A 16 -18.41 -54.27 5.30
N PRO A 17 -17.16 -53.74 5.31
CA PRO A 17 -16.38 -53.65 6.55
C PRO A 17 -16.26 -52.26 7.21
N ALA A 18 -15.73 -52.26 8.44
CA ALA A 18 -15.12 -51.10 9.13
C ALA A 18 -13.78 -50.69 8.44
N ALA A 19 -13.08 -49.58 8.72
CA ALA A 19 -13.04 -48.58 9.80
C ALA A 19 -12.40 -47.26 9.21
N PRO A 20 -11.69 -46.34 9.91
CA PRO A 20 -11.59 -46.00 11.34
C PRO A 20 -11.71 -44.47 11.63
N SER A 21 -11.28 -44.06 12.83
CA SER A 21 -11.34 -42.73 13.46
C SER A 21 -10.12 -41.81 13.24
N HIS A 22 -10.18 -40.59 13.84
CA HIS A 22 -9.16 -39.53 14.01
C HIS A 22 -9.08 -38.47 12.87
N ALA A 23 -8.78 -37.19 13.15
CA ALA A 23 -8.41 -36.51 14.40
C ALA A 23 -9.09 -35.13 14.57
N ARG A 24 -9.20 -34.64 15.81
CA ARG A 24 -9.72 -33.30 16.13
C ARG A 24 -8.69 -32.22 15.82
N GLY A 25 -9.11 -31.15 15.15
CA GLY A 25 -8.31 -29.92 15.06
C GLY A 25 -8.17 -29.27 16.44
N ARG A 26 -6.94 -28.94 16.84
CA ARG A 26 -6.67 -28.12 18.03
C ARG A 26 -6.59 -26.66 17.62
N GLY A 27 -7.40 -25.81 18.25
CA GLY A 27 -7.12 -24.38 18.32
C GLY A 27 -5.88 -24.15 19.19
N TRP A 28 -5.14 -23.08 18.92
CA TRP A 28 -3.93 -22.74 19.66
C TRP A 28 -4.21 -21.54 20.57
N ASP A 29 -4.16 -21.78 21.88
CA ASP A 29 -4.27 -20.74 22.89
C ASP A 29 -2.97 -19.92 22.95
N ALA A 30 -3.12 -18.59 22.91
CA ALA A 30 -1.99 -17.67 23.00
C ALA A 30 -1.58 -17.44 24.46
N ALA A 31 -0.67 -18.26 24.98
CA ALA A 31 0.05 -17.97 26.22
C ALA A 31 1.30 -17.13 25.92
N GLY A 32 1.49 -16.05 26.68
CA GLY A 32 2.41 -14.97 26.30
C GLY A 32 3.89 -15.19 26.63
N CYS A 33 4.74 -14.44 25.93
CA CYS A 33 6.10 -14.08 26.35
C CYS A 33 6.30 -12.60 25.99
N GLY A 34 6.50 -11.76 27.01
CA GLY A 34 6.69 -10.32 26.82
C GLY A 34 8.13 -9.99 26.40
N GLY A 35 8.31 -9.62 25.14
CA GLY A 35 9.53 -8.98 24.63
C GLY A 35 9.14 -7.68 23.94
N MET A 36 9.58 -6.53 24.49
CA MET A 36 9.17 -5.21 24.03
C MET A 36 9.93 -4.81 22.75
N LEU A 37 9.47 -5.31 21.60
CA LEU A 37 9.87 -4.77 20.29
C LEU A 37 9.25 -3.38 20.10
N GLN A 38 10.07 -2.42 19.69
CA GLN A 38 9.59 -1.06 19.41
C GLN A 38 8.81 -1.00 18.08
N PRO A 39 7.78 -0.15 17.97
CA PRO A 39 7.03 0.02 16.72
C PRO A 39 7.90 0.63 15.62
N TRP A 40 7.72 0.15 14.39
CA TRP A 40 8.63 0.30 13.23
C TRP A 40 8.61 1.68 12.54
N ASN A 41 8.42 2.74 13.31
CA ASN A 41 8.28 4.12 12.83
C ASN A 41 9.58 4.92 12.94
N ALA A 42 10.69 4.39 12.40
CA ALA A 42 11.92 5.15 12.19
C ALA A 42 12.73 4.61 11.00
N ALA A 43 12.70 5.34 9.88
CA ALA A 43 13.70 5.25 8.81
C ALA A 43 14.18 6.67 8.49
N PRO A 44 15.50 6.96 8.56
CA PRO A 44 16.02 8.30 8.28
C PRO A 44 16.00 8.61 6.78
N ALA A 45 15.77 9.89 6.44
CA ALA A 45 15.67 10.34 5.05
C ALA A 45 16.96 11.03 4.57
N SER A 46 17.82 10.30 3.86
CA SER A 46 18.98 10.78 3.06
C SER A 46 19.78 9.56 2.55
N LEU A 47 20.42 9.50 1.38
CA LEU A 47 20.57 10.44 0.25
C LEU A 47 20.26 9.68 -1.06
N CYS A 48 19.80 10.38 -2.10
CA CYS A 48 19.79 9.85 -3.47
C CYS A 48 20.96 10.49 -4.24
N GLY A 49 22.07 9.75 -4.37
CA GLY A 49 23.18 10.13 -5.24
C GLY A 49 22.86 9.80 -6.69
N SER A 50 23.00 10.77 -7.59
CA SER A 50 22.80 10.56 -9.03
C SER A 50 23.98 9.75 -9.60
N TRP A 51 23.67 8.66 -10.29
CA TRP A 51 24.63 7.92 -11.11
C TRP A 51 24.36 8.25 -12.58
N ASP A 52 25.15 9.17 -13.14
CA ASP A 52 25.24 9.34 -14.58
C ASP A 52 25.98 8.15 -15.19
N GLN A 53 25.43 7.62 -16.27
CA GLN A 53 26.19 6.85 -17.26
C GLN A 53 25.79 7.38 -18.64
N GLY A 54 26.77 7.93 -19.36
CA GLY A 54 26.55 8.50 -20.68
C GLY A 54 26.55 7.43 -21.77
N THR A 55 26.20 7.86 -22.98
CA THR A 55 26.57 7.15 -24.20
C THR A 55 26.89 8.14 -25.30
N THR A 56 27.97 7.85 -26.02
CA THR A 56 28.53 8.65 -27.10
C THR A 56 27.88 8.35 -28.44
N THR A 57 27.61 9.38 -29.23
CA THR A 57 27.83 9.42 -30.69
C THR A 57 27.95 10.87 -31.10
N GLY A 58 28.95 11.19 -31.93
CA GLY A 58 29.08 12.51 -32.55
C GLY A 58 29.28 12.37 -34.05
N THR A 59 28.91 13.43 -34.78
CA THR A 59 29.49 13.74 -36.10
C THR A 59 29.33 15.24 -36.38
N ASP A 60 30.48 15.85 -36.62
CA ASP A 60 30.87 16.94 -37.53
C ASP A 60 29.95 18.07 -38.04
N ASP A 61 30.69 19.13 -38.43
CA ASP A 61 30.47 20.18 -39.44
C ASP A 61 29.57 21.40 -39.16
N GLY A 62 30.09 22.58 -39.57
CA GLY A 62 29.29 23.75 -39.93
C GLY A 62 29.81 25.12 -39.46
N GLN A 63 30.60 25.81 -40.27
CA GLN A 63 31.14 27.15 -39.99
C GLN A 63 30.13 28.31 -40.17
N CYS A 64 30.34 29.38 -39.39
CA CYS A 64 30.26 30.82 -39.72
C CYS A 64 29.03 31.47 -40.42
N GLY A 65 28.49 32.49 -39.74
CA GLY A 65 28.59 33.89 -40.22
C GLY A 65 27.33 34.57 -40.81
N GLY A 66 27.22 35.89 -40.61
CA GLY A 66 26.35 36.78 -41.40
C GLY A 66 25.49 37.77 -40.61
N ASP A 67 25.90 39.04 -40.58
CA ASP A 67 25.11 40.18 -40.07
C ASP A 67 23.95 40.58 -41.02
N GLY A 68 22.99 41.35 -40.49
CA GLY A 68 21.98 42.03 -41.31
C GLY A 68 20.88 42.73 -40.51
N GLY A 69 21.07 43.99 -40.13
CA GLY A 69 20.03 44.82 -39.51
C GLY A 69 19.28 45.71 -40.51
N HIS A 70 18.10 46.22 -40.14
CA HIS A 70 17.78 47.67 -40.12
C HIS A 70 16.29 47.98 -39.83
N THR A 71 16.08 49.10 -39.11
CA THR A 71 14.91 50.02 -39.07
C THR A 71 13.49 49.44 -38.86
N ALA A 72 12.82 49.62 -37.71
CA ALA A 72 12.36 50.86 -37.03
C ALA A 72 10.97 51.38 -37.47
N ARG A 73 10.02 51.42 -36.51
CA ARG A 73 8.90 52.38 -36.44
C ARG A 73 8.34 52.46 -35.01
N THR A 74 7.92 53.67 -34.61
CA THR A 74 7.59 54.09 -33.23
C THR A 74 6.06 54.14 -33.00
N GLU A 75 5.64 54.67 -31.84
CA GLU A 75 4.27 55.08 -31.41
C GLU A 75 3.46 54.04 -30.57
N PRO A 76 2.58 54.45 -29.62
CA PRO A 76 3.04 54.54 -28.22
C PRO A 76 2.05 54.01 -27.13
N GLY A 77 2.56 53.89 -25.89
CA GLY A 77 1.83 54.22 -24.66
C GLY A 77 0.67 53.33 -24.17
N HIS A 78 0.94 52.44 -23.21
CA HIS A 78 -0.01 52.09 -22.13
C HIS A 78 0.76 51.81 -20.82
N PRO A 79 0.22 52.18 -19.64
CA PRO A 79 0.97 52.12 -18.38
C PRO A 79 1.06 50.69 -17.83
N GLN A 80 2.20 50.39 -17.21
CA GLN A 80 2.53 49.06 -16.71
C GLN A 80 1.70 48.70 -15.47
N GLY A 81 0.98 47.57 -15.53
CA GLY A 81 0.50 46.88 -14.33
C GLY A 81 1.66 46.28 -13.53
N PRO A 82 1.44 45.87 -12.26
CA PRO A 82 2.52 45.53 -11.34
C PRO A 82 3.38 44.38 -11.86
N SER A 83 4.70 44.59 -11.81
CA SER A 83 5.71 43.61 -12.19
C SER A 83 5.48 42.28 -11.47
N GLY A 84 5.38 41.19 -12.23
CA GLY A 84 5.40 39.84 -11.66
C GLY A 84 6.66 39.59 -10.80
N PRO A 85 6.64 38.58 -9.91
CA PRO A 85 7.74 38.33 -8.99
C PRO A 85 9.08 38.19 -9.76
N PRO A 86 10.17 38.78 -9.25
CA PRO A 86 11.43 38.84 -9.99
C PRO A 86 11.91 37.44 -10.35
N ARG A 87 12.63 37.30 -11.48
CA ARG A 87 13.06 35.99 -12.02
C ARG A 87 13.79 35.14 -10.97
N SER A 88 14.62 35.76 -10.14
CA SER A 88 15.28 35.12 -9.00
C SER A 88 14.30 34.49 -8.00
N LEU A 89 13.19 35.15 -7.66
CA LEU A 89 12.14 34.58 -6.83
C LEU A 89 11.43 33.45 -7.58
N GLN A 90 11.07 33.65 -8.85
CA GLN A 90 10.40 32.62 -9.67
C GLN A 90 11.27 31.37 -9.86
N GLU A 91 12.59 31.53 -9.92
CA GLU A 91 13.60 30.47 -9.93
C GLU A 91 13.76 29.82 -8.55
N LEU A 92 13.66 30.59 -7.46
CA LEU A 92 13.61 30.04 -6.10
C LEU A 92 12.36 29.14 -5.91
N TRP A 93 11.20 29.57 -6.40
CA TRP A 93 9.95 28.77 -6.47
C TRP A 93 10.02 27.57 -7.44
N ARG A 94 11.01 27.55 -8.35
CA ARG A 94 11.27 26.46 -9.30
C ARG A 94 12.25 25.45 -8.68
N ARG A 95 13.31 25.93 -8.02
CA ARG A 95 14.31 25.16 -7.26
C ARG A 95 13.68 24.46 -6.06
N SER A 96 12.78 25.10 -5.32
CA SER A 96 12.00 24.45 -4.24
C SER A 96 10.95 23.45 -4.73
N ARG A 97 10.68 23.41 -6.05
CA ARG A 97 9.91 22.36 -6.74
C ARG A 97 10.80 21.38 -7.52
N GLY A 98 12.09 21.28 -7.16
CA GLY A 98 13.08 20.39 -7.81
C GLY A 98 12.85 18.88 -7.61
N GLY A 99 11.89 18.48 -6.78
CA GLY A 99 11.40 17.10 -6.77
C GLY A 99 10.43 16.88 -7.93
N ARG A 100 10.85 16.12 -8.96
CA ARG A 100 10.04 15.70 -10.11
C ARG A 100 8.66 15.25 -9.62
N ALA A 101 7.63 16.07 -9.86
CA ALA A 101 6.32 15.85 -9.27
C ALA A 101 5.80 14.47 -9.72
N PRO A 102 5.38 13.59 -8.79
CA PRO A 102 4.81 12.31 -9.17
C PRO A 102 3.58 12.56 -10.07
N PRO A 103 3.31 11.68 -11.05
CA PRO A 103 2.19 11.86 -11.96
C PRO A 103 0.90 12.07 -11.17
N PRO A 104 0.00 12.98 -11.61
CA PRO A 104 -1.17 13.34 -10.83
C PRO A 104 -2.01 12.10 -10.49
N LEU A 105 -2.35 12.01 -9.22
CA LEU A 105 -3.18 10.94 -8.66
C LEU A 105 -4.60 11.46 -8.53
N LEU A 106 -5.51 10.87 -9.29
CA LEU A 106 -6.94 11.14 -9.23
C LEU A 106 -7.57 10.29 -8.14
N PHE A 107 -8.42 10.91 -7.33
CA PHE A 107 -9.28 10.22 -6.37
C PHE A 107 -10.70 10.25 -6.91
N GLU A 108 -11.26 9.08 -7.22
CA GLU A 108 -12.61 8.93 -7.78
C GLU A 108 -13.48 8.12 -6.83
N VAL A 109 -14.69 8.59 -6.52
CA VAL A 109 -15.63 7.82 -5.70
C VAL A 109 -16.48 6.93 -6.60
N SER A 110 -15.97 5.73 -6.88
CA SER A 110 -16.56 4.77 -7.82
C SER A 110 -17.92 4.22 -7.37
N SER A 111 -18.18 4.18 -6.06
CA SER A 111 -19.46 3.75 -5.51
C SER A 111 -19.70 4.32 -4.11
N ALA A 112 -20.98 4.46 -3.76
CA ALA A 112 -21.40 4.82 -2.41
C ALA A 112 -22.62 3.98 -1.99
N SER A 113 -22.44 3.12 -0.98
CA SER A 113 -23.46 2.18 -0.51
C SER A 113 -23.99 2.56 0.87
N VAL A 114 -25.31 2.48 1.06
CA VAL A 114 -25.95 2.71 2.36
C VAL A 114 -25.94 1.39 3.13
N VAL A 115 -25.13 1.30 4.18
CA VAL A 115 -25.05 0.13 5.06
C VAL A 115 -25.94 0.35 6.27
N SER A 116 -26.67 -0.69 6.66
CA SER A 116 -27.50 -0.72 7.86
C SER A 116 -27.15 -1.97 8.67
N GLU A 117 -26.40 -1.76 9.75
CA GLU A 117 -26.08 -2.79 10.75
C GLU A 117 -27.04 -2.65 11.95
N ARG A 118 -27.06 -3.67 12.82
CA ARG A 118 -28.06 -3.89 13.89
C ARG A 118 -28.53 -2.63 14.65
N SER A 119 -27.63 -1.69 14.92
CA SER A 119 -27.93 -0.42 15.61
C SER A 119 -27.41 0.83 14.90
N SER A 120 -26.87 0.72 13.68
CA SER A 120 -26.23 1.87 13.00
C SER A 120 -26.47 1.87 11.49
N LYS A 121 -26.74 3.07 10.94
CA LYS A 121 -26.89 3.30 9.51
C LYS A 121 -25.85 4.32 9.06
N TYR A 122 -25.07 3.99 8.04
CA TYR A 122 -24.03 4.85 7.50
C TYR A 122 -23.88 4.68 5.99
N VAL A 123 -23.02 5.49 5.38
CA VAL A 123 -22.67 5.38 3.96
C VAL A 123 -21.20 5.03 3.89
N LEU A 124 -20.89 3.94 3.17
CA LEU A 124 -19.54 3.62 2.75
C LEU A 124 -19.30 4.23 1.38
N TYR A 125 -18.15 4.86 1.21
CA TYR A 125 -17.66 5.40 -0.05
C TYR A 125 -16.45 4.57 -0.46
N THR A 126 -16.50 3.96 -1.64
CA THR A 126 -15.37 3.28 -2.28
C THR A 126 -14.62 4.31 -3.11
N ILE A 127 -13.33 4.49 -2.87
CA ILE A 127 -12.49 5.46 -3.56
C ILE A 127 -11.37 4.74 -4.31
N TYR A 128 -11.25 4.99 -5.61
CA TYR A 128 -10.16 4.53 -6.46
C TYR A 128 -9.07 5.60 -6.57
N LEU A 129 -7.80 5.18 -6.55
CA LEU A 129 -6.62 6.05 -6.62
C LEU A 129 -5.97 5.95 -8.00
N ILE A 130 -6.55 6.56 -9.03
CA ILE A 130 -6.16 6.35 -10.43
C ILE A 130 -4.93 7.20 -10.77
N ARG A 131 -3.85 6.59 -11.28
CA ARG A 131 -2.72 7.34 -11.85
C ARG A 131 -3.05 7.79 -13.27
N SER A 132 -2.92 9.08 -13.56
CA SER A 132 -3.06 9.57 -14.94
C SER A 132 -2.01 8.96 -15.88
N GLY A 133 -2.43 8.58 -17.09
CA GLY A 133 -1.53 8.15 -18.17
C GLY A 133 -1.17 6.65 -18.23
N ARG A 134 -1.78 5.79 -17.42
CA ARG A 134 -1.71 4.32 -17.59
C ARG A 134 -3.11 3.72 -17.64
N ALA A 135 -3.31 2.73 -18.52
CA ALA A 135 -4.49 1.87 -18.50
C ALA A 135 -4.47 1.04 -17.21
N ASP A 136 -5.31 1.40 -16.24
CA ASP A 136 -5.29 0.83 -14.90
C ASP A 136 -6.03 -0.52 -14.87
N LYS A 137 -5.29 -1.61 -15.15
CA LYS A 137 -5.84 -2.98 -15.18
C LYS A 137 -6.37 -3.47 -13.83
N ALA A 138 -6.00 -2.82 -12.72
CA ALA A 138 -6.45 -3.19 -11.38
C ALA A 138 -6.38 -1.97 -10.44
N PRO A 139 -7.48 -1.22 -10.26
CA PRO A 139 -7.47 -0.04 -9.38
C PRO A 139 -7.07 -0.42 -7.95
N ALA A 140 -6.36 0.48 -7.28
CA ALA A 140 -6.20 0.43 -5.84
C ALA A 140 -7.37 1.18 -5.20
N ALA A 141 -8.01 0.53 -4.24
CA ALA A 141 -9.25 0.99 -3.66
C ALA A 141 -9.13 1.12 -2.13
N ILE A 142 -9.86 2.07 -1.56
CA ILE A 142 -10.16 2.10 -0.12
C ILE A 142 -11.65 2.29 0.09
N THR A 143 -12.18 1.79 1.21
CA THR A 143 -13.58 1.98 1.58
C THR A 143 -13.68 2.67 2.93
N ARG A 144 -14.29 3.86 2.97
CA ARG A 144 -14.34 4.72 4.16
C ARG A 144 -15.72 5.33 4.36
N ARG A 145 -16.11 5.63 5.60
CA ARG A 145 -17.34 6.37 5.92
C ARG A 145 -17.03 7.85 6.19
N TYR A 146 -18.06 8.70 6.17
CA TYR A 146 -17.93 10.15 6.41
C TYR A 146 -17.10 10.50 7.65
N SER A 147 -17.25 9.76 8.76
CA SER A 147 -16.53 10.04 10.00
C SER A 147 -15.04 9.70 9.98
N ASP A 148 -14.57 8.89 9.02
CA ASP A 148 -13.13 8.66 8.81
C ASP A 148 -12.49 9.87 8.11
N PHE A 149 -13.16 10.39 7.08
CA PHE A 149 -12.79 11.67 6.45
C PHE A 149 -12.85 12.84 7.46
N GLU A 150 -13.88 12.88 8.32
CA GLU A 150 -14.00 13.88 9.39
C GLU A 150 -12.82 13.79 10.38
N ARG A 151 -12.42 12.57 10.74
CA ARG A 151 -11.26 12.30 11.61
C ARG A 151 -9.94 12.73 10.96
N LEU A 152 -9.73 12.42 9.68
CA LEU A 152 -8.57 12.87 8.90
C LEU A 152 -8.49 14.41 8.85
N ASN A 153 -9.56 15.06 8.39
CA ASN A 153 -9.65 16.53 8.29
C ASN A 153 -9.38 17.21 9.65
N ARG A 154 -9.86 16.62 10.75
CA ARG A 154 -9.61 17.12 12.12
C ARG A 154 -8.16 16.95 12.57
N ARG A 155 -7.51 15.82 12.27
CA ARG A 155 -6.07 15.61 12.57
C ARG A 155 -5.21 16.57 11.76
N LEU A 156 -5.44 16.66 10.45
CA LEU A 156 -4.68 17.53 9.56
C LEU A 156 -4.81 19.02 9.94
N ARG A 157 -6.01 19.52 10.26
CA ARG A 157 -6.17 20.93 10.70
C ARG A 157 -5.43 21.29 11.99
N ARG A 158 -5.21 20.32 12.89
CA ARG A 158 -4.42 20.55 14.11
C ARG A 158 -2.92 20.64 13.83
N ARG A 159 -2.43 19.87 12.84
CA ARG A 159 -0.99 19.74 12.53
C ARG A 159 -0.51 20.70 11.44
N PHE A 160 -1.34 20.97 10.44
CA PHE A 160 -1.02 21.71 9.21
C PHE A 160 -1.96 22.93 9.08
N GLY A 161 -2.09 23.73 10.15
CA GLY A 161 -3.14 24.74 10.29
C GLY A 161 -3.22 25.73 9.11
N CYS A 162 -2.08 26.29 8.70
CA CYS A 162 -1.98 27.22 7.56
C CYS A 162 -2.27 26.53 6.23
N ASP A 163 -1.65 25.36 5.96
CA ASP A 163 -1.84 24.62 4.71
C ASP A 163 -3.29 24.15 4.52
N MET A 164 -3.98 23.85 5.62
CA MET A 164 -5.38 23.43 5.65
C MET A 164 -6.39 24.59 5.61
N ALA A 165 -5.94 25.85 5.64
CA ALA A 165 -6.84 27.01 5.71
C ALA A 165 -7.74 27.11 4.46
N GLY A 166 -7.17 26.91 3.26
CA GLY A 166 -7.90 26.92 1.98
C GLY A 166 -8.60 25.60 1.63
N VAL A 167 -8.41 24.53 2.42
CA VAL A 167 -8.98 23.21 2.12
C VAL A 167 -10.44 23.15 2.56
N ALA A 168 -11.37 23.05 1.61
CA ALA A 168 -12.79 22.86 1.91
C ALA A 168 -13.11 21.43 2.39
N PHE A 169 -14.12 21.27 3.26
CA PHE A 169 -14.59 19.97 3.73
C PHE A 169 -16.13 19.93 3.85
N PRO A 170 -16.82 18.86 3.40
CA PRO A 170 -18.27 18.78 3.42
C PRO A 170 -18.83 18.77 4.85
N ARG A 171 -19.70 19.74 5.18
CA ARG A 171 -20.30 19.87 6.52
C ARG A 171 -21.20 18.67 6.88
N LYS A 172 -21.25 18.36 8.19
CA LYS A 172 -22.13 17.33 8.75
C LYS A 172 -23.58 17.83 8.68
N ARG A 173 -24.51 16.99 8.20
CA ARG A 173 -25.95 17.32 8.14
C ARG A 173 -26.65 16.64 9.32
N LEU A 174 -27.56 17.35 9.98
CA LEU A 174 -28.38 16.80 11.07
C LEU A 174 -29.52 15.89 10.55
N ARG A 175 -30.01 16.14 9.32
CA ARG A 175 -31.08 15.38 8.66
C ARG A 175 -30.72 15.08 7.21
N ARG A 176 -31.44 14.14 6.57
CA ARG A 176 -31.30 13.75 5.14
C ARG A 176 -29.90 13.26 4.72
N ASN A 177 -29.14 12.62 5.62
CA ASN A 177 -27.79 12.10 5.31
C ASN A 177 -27.76 11.01 4.21
N PHE A 178 -28.87 10.30 3.98
CA PHE A 178 -28.96 9.12 3.09
C PHE A 178 -29.68 9.37 1.76
N THR A 179 -30.05 10.63 1.46
CA THR A 179 -30.62 10.99 0.15
C THR A 179 -29.53 10.89 -0.92
N ALA A 180 -29.83 10.37 -2.11
CA ALA A 180 -28.91 10.32 -3.25
C ALA A 180 -28.19 11.67 -3.51
N GLU A 181 -28.91 12.79 -3.46
CA GLU A 181 -28.36 14.15 -3.60
C GLU A 181 -27.23 14.45 -2.58
N THR A 182 -27.45 14.16 -1.28
CA THR A 182 -26.43 14.33 -0.24
C THR A 182 -25.25 13.39 -0.43
N ILE A 183 -25.51 12.16 -0.89
CA ILE A 183 -24.47 11.16 -1.15
C ILE A 183 -23.57 11.64 -2.30
N ALA A 184 -24.16 11.99 -3.45
CA ALA A 184 -23.44 12.51 -4.61
C ALA A 184 -22.65 13.79 -4.31
N LYS A 185 -23.26 14.76 -3.61
CA LYS A 185 -22.57 16.00 -3.18
C LYS A 185 -21.38 15.70 -2.25
N ARG A 186 -21.48 14.69 -1.38
CA ARG A 186 -20.36 14.24 -0.52
C ARG A 186 -19.29 13.50 -1.31
N SER A 187 -19.66 12.62 -2.22
CA SER A 187 -18.73 11.91 -3.11
C SER A 187 -17.82 12.91 -3.81
N ARG A 188 -18.40 13.89 -4.52
CA ARG A 188 -17.64 14.92 -5.22
C ARG A 188 -16.76 15.76 -4.28
N ALA A 189 -17.28 16.12 -3.10
CA ALA A 189 -16.51 16.87 -2.12
C ALA A 189 -15.33 16.07 -1.54
N PHE A 190 -15.42 14.74 -1.46
CA PHE A 190 -14.32 13.88 -1.03
C PHE A 190 -13.23 13.73 -2.09
N GLU A 191 -13.60 13.61 -3.38
CA GLU A 191 -12.64 13.62 -4.50
C GLU A 191 -11.81 14.91 -4.50
N GLN A 192 -12.49 16.06 -4.38
CA GLN A 192 -11.88 17.38 -4.33
C GLN A 192 -11.00 17.56 -3.09
N PHE A 193 -11.48 17.09 -1.93
CA PHE A 193 -10.73 17.13 -0.67
C PHE A 193 -9.43 16.33 -0.78
N LEU A 194 -9.48 15.06 -1.18
CA LEU A 194 -8.29 14.21 -1.30
C LEU A 194 -7.32 14.74 -2.36
N SER A 195 -7.82 15.24 -3.49
CA SER A 195 -6.99 15.86 -4.54
C SER A 195 -6.25 17.10 -4.03
N HIS A 196 -6.89 17.94 -3.21
CA HIS A 196 -6.25 19.11 -2.59
C HIS A 196 -5.23 18.68 -1.52
N LEU A 197 -5.55 17.71 -0.66
CA LEU A 197 -4.58 17.18 0.29
C LEU A 197 -3.33 16.61 -0.39
N HIS A 198 -3.51 15.93 -1.53
CA HIS A 198 -2.42 15.32 -2.29
C HIS A 198 -1.56 16.32 -3.07
N SER A 199 -2.06 17.52 -3.39
CA SER A 199 -1.26 18.57 -4.04
C SER A 199 -0.28 19.25 -3.07
N ILE A 200 -0.57 19.22 -1.76
CA ILE A 200 0.27 19.78 -0.70
C ILE A 200 1.32 18.74 -0.29
N ALA A 201 2.60 19.02 -0.54
CA ALA A 201 3.69 18.04 -0.38
C ALA A 201 3.85 17.53 1.07
N GLU A 202 3.72 18.42 2.07
CA GLU A 202 3.88 18.03 3.48
C GLU A 202 2.70 17.21 4.00
N ILE A 203 1.48 17.52 3.56
CA ILE A 203 0.31 16.71 3.88
C ILE A 203 0.39 15.35 3.20
N ARG A 204 0.75 15.28 1.91
CA ARG A 204 0.89 14.01 1.17
C ARG A 204 1.90 13.06 1.83
N ARG A 205 3.00 13.59 2.37
CA ARG A 205 4.04 12.82 3.08
C ARG A 205 3.71 12.54 4.56
N SER A 206 2.66 13.15 5.10
CA SER A 206 2.28 13.00 6.51
C SER A 206 1.78 11.58 6.84
N ALA A 207 2.06 11.14 8.07
CA ALA A 207 1.54 9.88 8.58
C ALA A 207 -0.01 9.86 8.56
N GLU A 208 -0.66 10.96 8.93
CA GLU A 208 -2.12 11.09 8.95
C GLU A 208 -2.76 10.83 7.59
N PHE A 209 -2.14 11.35 6.52
CA PHE A 209 -2.62 11.13 5.15
C PHE A 209 -2.38 9.68 4.71
N LEU A 210 -1.17 9.16 4.88
CA LEU A 210 -0.83 7.80 4.46
C LEU A 210 -1.63 6.73 5.22
N GLU A 211 -1.80 6.88 6.54
CA GLU A 211 -2.57 5.94 7.38
C GLU A 211 -4.05 5.90 7.04
N PHE A 212 -4.65 7.02 6.59
CA PHE A 212 -6.02 7.03 6.12
C PHE A 212 -6.26 6.03 4.97
N PHE A 213 -5.28 5.90 4.06
CA PHE A 213 -5.34 4.92 2.99
C PHE A 213 -4.89 3.54 3.44
N LEU A 214 -3.79 3.42 4.19
CA LEU A 214 -3.08 2.16 4.37
C LEU A 214 -3.46 1.37 5.62
N LEU A 215 -3.66 2.03 6.76
CA LEU A 215 -3.63 1.38 8.08
C LEU A 215 -4.74 0.33 8.23
N GLN A 216 -5.95 0.63 7.76
CA GLN A 216 -7.08 -0.32 7.81
C GLN A 216 -6.89 -1.50 6.85
N GLU A 217 -6.25 -1.29 5.71
CA GLU A 217 -6.04 -2.32 4.68
C GLU A 217 -4.95 -3.31 5.14
N LEU A 218 -3.82 -2.78 5.64
CA LEU A 218 -2.74 -3.59 6.22
C LEU A 218 -3.25 -4.42 7.41
N ARG A 219 -4.00 -3.81 8.35
CA ARG A 219 -4.63 -4.52 9.47
C ARG A 219 -5.63 -5.60 9.00
N ALA A 220 -6.36 -5.38 7.91
CA ALA A 220 -7.29 -6.37 7.36
C ALA A 220 -6.54 -7.56 6.73
N ALA A 221 -5.52 -7.28 5.92
CA ALA A 221 -4.68 -8.30 5.29
C ALA A 221 -3.94 -9.15 6.34
N GLN A 222 -3.39 -8.50 7.38
CA GLN A 222 -2.76 -9.16 8.52
C GLN A 222 -3.75 -10.10 9.23
N ARG A 223 -4.94 -9.64 9.62
CA ARG A 223 -5.95 -10.50 10.27
C ARG A 223 -6.32 -11.72 9.42
N LEU A 224 -6.56 -11.53 8.11
CA LEU A 224 -6.86 -12.62 7.18
C LEU A 224 -5.70 -13.62 7.09
N THR A 225 -4.45 -13.14 7.12
CA THR A 225 -3.24 -13.99 7.17
C THR A 225 -3.19 -14.80 8.47
N CYS A 226 -3.46 -14.18 9.62
CA CYS A 226 -3.49 -14.85 10.92
C CYS A 226 -4.61 -15.89 11.04
N THR A 227 -5.74 -15.72 10.34
CA THR A 227 -6.83 -16.70 10.29
C THR A 227 -6.64 -17.77 9.21
N GLY A 228 -5.53 -17.79 8.48
CA GLY A 228 -5.25 -18.76 7.42
C GLY A 228 -6.03 -18.53 6.10
N LEU A 229 -6.69 -17.38 5.95
CA LEU A 229 -7.49 -17.03 4.77
C LEU A 229 -6.61 -16.44 3.66
N TYR A 230 -5.58 -17.18 3.24
CA TYR A 230 -4.48 -16.63 2.42
C TYR A 230 -4.91 -16.07 1.06
N ARG A 231 -5.96 -16.61 0.45
CA ARG A 231 -6.47 -16.12 -0.84
C ARG A 231 -7.06 -14.71 -0.72
N GLU A 232 -7.78 -14.45 0.36
CA GLU A 232 -8.36 -13.13 0.67
C GLU A 232 -7.30 -12.18 1.23
N ALA A 233 -6.40 -12.69 2.07
CA ALA A 233 -5.24 -11.95 2.55
C ALA A 233 -4.36 -11.47 1.39
N LEU A 234 -4.07 -12.33 0.40
CA LEU A 234 -3.30 -11.98 -0.79
C LEU A 234 -3.95 -10.83 -1.57
N ALA A 235 -5.27 -10.88 -1.77
CA ALA A 235 -6.00 -9.80 -2.45
C ALA A 235 -5.91 -8.47 -1.67
N ALA A 236 -5.98 -8.52 -0.34
CA ALA A 236 -5.85 -7.35 0.54
C ALA A 236 -4.41 -6.80 0.56
N TRP A 237 -3.39 -7.65 0.68
CA TRP A 237 -1.98 -7.26 0.59
C TRP A 237 -1.63 -6.68 -0.77
N ALA A 238 -2.11 -7.27 -1.87
CA ALA A 238 -1.92 -6.75 -3.21
C ALA A 238 -2.58 -5.38 -3.39
N ASN A 239 -3.76 -5.15 -2.79
CA ASN A 239 -4.36 -3.81 -2.77
C ASN A 239 -3.51 -2.82 -1.97
N ALA A 240 -3.04 -3.19 -0.78
CA ALA A 240 -2.15 -2.35 0.04
C ALA A 240 -0.85 -1.99 -0.69
N ALA A 241 -0.23 -2.95 -1.39
CA ALA A 241 0.94 -2.72 -2.23
C ALA A 241 0.66 -1.70 -3.35
N ARG A 242 -0.46 -1.85 -4.09
CA ARG A 242 -0.86 -0.87 -5.12
C ARG A 242 -1.14 0.51 -4.51
N LEU A 243 -1.74 0.60 -3.33
CA LEU A 243 -1.94 1.87 -2.62
C LEU A 243 -0.60 2.52 -2.25
N GLN A 244 0.34 1.76 -1.67
CA GLN A 244 1.68 2.25 -1.32
C GLN A 244 2.43 2.74 -2.57
N GLU A 245 2.34 2.02 -3.68
CA GLU A 245 2.94 2.42 -4.96
C GLU A 245 2.35 3.73 -5.48
N ARG A 246 1.01 3.88 -5.44
CA ARG A 246 0.30 5.08 -5.90
C ARG A 246 0.58 6.31 -5.04
N LEU A 247 0.75 6.12 -3.74
CA LEU A 247 1.06 7.17 -2.76
C LEU A 247 2.57 7.48 -2.63
N GLY A 248 3.44 6.71 -3.29
CA GLY A 248 4.90 6.87 -3.21
C GLY A 248 5.52 6.33 -1.90
N ALA A 249 4.82 5.46 -1.18
CA ALA A 249 5.18 4.95 0.14
C ALA A 249 5.98 3.63 0.13
N CYS A 250 6.48 3.18 -1.03
CA CYS A 250 7.26 1.94 -1.17
C CYS A 250 8.58 1.90 -0.39
N HIS A 251 9.11 3.05 0.02
CA HIS A 251 10.35 3.15 0.81
C HIS A 251 10.09 3.17 2.33
N SER A 252 8.84 2.98 2.76
CA SER A 252 8.49 2.90 4.20
C SER A 252 8.71 1.50 4.75
N GLY A 253 9.03 1.38 6.05
CA GLY A 253 9.09 0.07 6.73
C GLY A 253 7.78 -0.73 6.62
N ARG A 254 6.63 -0.02 6.62
CA ARG A 254 5.30 -0.61 6.34
C ARG A 254 5.18 -1.25 4.94
N PHE A 255 6.06 -0.97 3.98
CA PHE A 255 6.08 -1.68 2.69
C PHE A 255 6.82 -3.03 2.77
N LEU A 256 7.83 -3.15 3.64
CA LEU A 256 8.47 -4.44 3.94
C LEU A 256 7.48 -5.39 4.63
N VAL A 257 6.62 -4.89 5.52
CA VAL A 257 5.50 -5.66 6.09
C VAL A 257 4.55 -6.15 4.99
N THR A 258 4.20 -5.30 4.01
CA THR A 258 3.40 -5.71 2.86
C THR A 258 4.07 -6.79 2.02
N LEU A 259 5.37 -6.69 1.75
CA LEU A 259 6.13 -7.70 1.00
C LEU A 259 6.23 -9.02 1.77
N ALA A 260 6.35 -8.99 3.10
CA ALA A 260 6.30 -10.18 3.94
C ALA A 260 4.91 -10.85 3.86
N GLY A 261 3.84 -10.04 3.92
CA GLY A 261 2.46 -10.49 3.76
C GLY A 261 2.20 -11.17 2.42
N LEU A 262 2.65 -10.54 1.33
CA LEU A 262 2.60 -11.11 -0.02
C LEU A 262 3.41 -12.41 -0.11
N ALA A 263 4.66 -12.43 0.36
CA ALA A 263 5.53 -13.61 0.31
C ALA A 263 4.90 -14.82 1.05
N VAL A 264 4.38 -14.59 2.26
CA VAL A 264 3.71 -15.63 3.05
C VAL A 264 2.45 -16.14 2.34
N CYS A 265 1.57 -15.25 1.86
CA CYS A 265 0.35 -15.67 1.18
C CYS A 265 0.62 -16.38 -0.16
N HIS A 266 1.61 -15.94 -0.94
CA HIS A 266 2.02 -16.65 -2.15
C HIS A 266 2.62 -18.03 -1.83
N GLN A 267 3.45 -18.14 -0.78
CA GLN A 267 4.03 -19.43 -0.36
C GLN A 267 2.95 -20.43 0.08
N GLU A 268 2.00 -20.01 0.92
CA GLU A 268 0.89 -20.87 1.41
C GLU A 268 -0.13 -21.23 0.30
N LEU A 269 -0.05 -20.56 -0.86
CA LEU A 269 -0.82 -20.86 -2.08
C LEU A 269 0.02 -21.57 -3.16
N GLU A 270 1.22 -22.05 -2.81
CA GLU A 270 2.20 -22.72 -3.70
C GLU A 270 2.62 -21.88 -4.93
N GLN A 271 2.47 -20.56 -4.87
CA GLN A 271 2.91 -19.60 -5.87
C GLN A 271 4.37 -19.18 -5.62
N LEU A 272 5.26 -20.18 -5.56
CA LEU A 272 6.62 -20.04 -5.04
C LEU A 272 7.48 -19.01 -5.79
N GLY A 273 7.26 -18.84 -7.10
CA GLY A 273 7.94 -17.82 -7.90
C GLY A 273 7.59 -16.38 -7.50
N GLU A 274 6.32 -16.11 -7.21
CA GLU A 274 5.84 -14.82 -6.74
C GLU A 274 6.31 -14.54 -5.30
N ALA A 275 6.28 -15.57 -4.44
CA ALA A 275 6.83 -15.49 -3.08
C ALA A 275 8.33 -15.15 -3.09
N HIS A 276 9.09 -15.77 -3.99
CA HIS A 276 10.50 -15.46 -4.22
C HIS A 276 10.70 -14.02 -4.69
N GLY A 277 9.91 -13.56 -5.68
CA GLY A 277 9.97 -12.19 -6.19
C GLY A 277 9.71 -11.13 -5.11
N CYS A 278 8.76 -11.39 -4.19
CA CYS A 278 8.51 -10.54 -3.04
C CYS A 278 9.73 -10.46 -2.10
N CYS A 279 10.43 -11.58 -1.89
CA CYS A 279 11.66 -11.61 -1.09
C CYS A 279 12.83 -10.88 -1.79
N GLU A 280 13.01 -11.07 -3.11
CA GLU A 280 14.00 -10.31 -3.90
C GLU A 280 13.78 -8.79 -3.77
N GLN A 281 12.54 -8.34 -3.92
CA GLN A 281 12.18 -6.93 -3.79
C GLN A 281 12.43 -6.39 -2.36
N ALA A 282 12.14 -7.19 -1.32
CA ALA A 282 12.41 -6.79 0.06
C ALA A 282 13.91 -6.67 0.35
N LEU A 283 14.72 -7.62 -0.14
CA LEU A 283 16.18 -7.62 0.02
C LEU A 283 16.86 -6.48 -0.75
N GLN A 284 16.29 -6.04 -1.88
CA GLN A 284 16.75 -4.83 -2.59
C GLN A 284 16.54 -3.57 -1.74
N LEU A 285 15.39 -3.43 -1.07
CA LEU A 285 15.11 -2.30 -0.18
C LEU A 285 15.93 -2.35 1.12
N LEU A 286 16.30 -3.55 1.57
CA LEU A 286 17.13 -3.80 2.75
C LEU A 286 18.63 -3.87 2.44
N ALA A 287 19.06 -3.58 1.21
CA ALA A 287 20.42 -3.82 0.75
C ALA A 287 21.51 -3.15 1.61
N ALA A 288 21.19 -2.03 2.27
CA ALA A 288 22.08 -1.27 3.17
C ALA A 288 21.54 -1.16 4.62
N GLN A 289 20.69 -2.11 5.06
CA GLN A 289 20.00 -2.05 6.35
C GLN A 289 20.24 -3.32 7.21
N ASP A 290 21.49 -3.60 7.54
CA ASP A 290 21.89 -4.85 8.24
C ASP A 290 21.24 -5.06 9.61
N SER A 291 20.89 -3.98 10.31
CA SER A 291 20.20 -4.05 11.61
C SER A 291 18.68 -4.17 11.53
N HIS A 292 18.08 -4.24 10.33
CA HIS A 292 16.62 -4.25 10.18
C HIS A 292 16.02 -5.61 10.58
N PRO A 293 15.02 -5.69 11.49
CA PRO A 293 14.61 -6.98 12.06
C PRO A 293 13.95 -7.95 11.06
N LEU A 294 13.42 -7.47 9.92
CA LEU A 294 12.94 -8.34 8.84
C LEU A 294 14.05 -8.87 7.91
N LEU A 295 15.29 -8.39 7.98
CA LEU A 295 16.36 -8.79 7.05
C LEU A 295 16.62 -10.30 7.12
N ALA A 296 16.90 -10.84 8.31
CA ALA A 296 17.15 -12.27 8.46
C ALA A 296 15.94 -13.16 8.12
N PRO A 297 14.69 -12.84 8.53
CA PRO A 297 13.49 -13.51 8.05
C PRO A 297 13.35 -13.52 6.51
N PHE A 298 13.65 -12.40 5.83
CA PHE A 298 13.63 -12.35 4.36
C PHE A 298 14.76 -13.15 3.73
N LEU A 299 15.98 -13.12 4.28
CA LEU A 299 17.11 -13.93 3.79
C LEU A 299 16.79 -15.42 3.92
N GLN A 300 16.30 -15.88 5.07
CA GLN A 300 15.92 -17.27 5.31
C GLN A 300 14.81 -17.72 4.35
N ALA A 301 13.75 -16.92 4.18
CA ALA A 301 12.67 -17.21 3.23
C ALA A 301 13.18 -17.24 1.78
N HIS A 302 14.03 -16.28 1.39
CA HIS A 302 14.64 -16.24 0.06
C HIS A 302 15.49 -17.48 -0.21
N VAL A 303 16.36 -17.89 0.71
CA VAL A 303 17.22 -19.09 0.57
C VAL A 303 16.38 -20.35 0.38
N HIS A 304 15.32 -20.53 1.17
CA HIS A 304 14.40 -21.65 1.08
C HIS A 304 13.62 -21.66 -0.26
N LEU A 305 13.03 -20.52 -0.63
CA LEU A 305 12.25 -20.39 -1.86
C LEU A 305 13.13 -20.54 -3.10
N ALA A 306 14.34 -19.96 -3.09
CA ALA A 306 15.29 -20.03 -4.20
C ALA A 306 15.66 -21.46 -4.54
N TRP A 307 15.93 -22.29 -3.52
CA TRP A 307 16.15 -23.71 -3.70
C TRP A 307 14.92 -24.41 -4.33
N LYS A 308 13.70 -24.14 -3.83
CA LYS A 308 12.47 -24.71 -4.39
C LYS A 308 12.20 -24.31 -5.85
N VAL A 309 12.55 -23.08 -6.26
CA VAL A 309 12.32 -22.59 -7.63
C VAL A 309 13.54 -22.70 -8.55
N GLY A 310 14.63 -23.32 -8.10
CA GLY A 310 15.86 -23.49 -8.91
C GLY A 310 16.65 -22.22 -9.21
N LYS A 311 16.50 -21.17 -8.38
CA LYS A 311 17.26 -19.90 -8.49
C LYS A 311 18.54 -19.92 -7.65
N ASP A 312 19.50 -19.06 -7.99
CA ASP A 312 20.68 -18.84 -7.14
C ASP A 312 20.30 -18.22 -5.79
N LYS A 313 21.04 -18.64 -4.76
CA LYS A 313 20.84 -18.24 -3.37
C LYS A 313 22.13 -17.90 -2.62
N ARG A 314 23.31 -18.11 -3.24
CA ARG A 314 24.63 -17.99 -2.60
C ARG A 314 24.83 -16.67 -1.86
N ARG A 315 24.41 -15.55 -2.47
CA ARG A 315 24.52 -14.22 -1.85
C ARG A 315 23.65 -14.07 -0.60
N SER A 316 22.45 -14.63 -0.61
CA SER A 316 21.54 -14.60 0.53
C SER A 316 21.96 -15.57 1.64
N GLU A 317 22.56 -16.72 1.28
CA GLU A 317 23.18 -17.65 2.23
C GLU A 317 24.39 -17.02 2.93
N ALA A 318 25.32 -16.44 2.18
CA ALA A 318 26.49 -15.77 2.74
C ALA A 318 26.10 -14.64 3.71
N ARG A 319 25.17 -13.75 3.31
CA ARG A 319 24.71 -12.66 4.18
C ARG A 319 23.94 -13.16 5.40
N LEU A 320 23.24 -14.30 5.31
CA LEU A 320 22.59 -14.90 6.49
C LEU A 320 23.61 -15.49 7.45
N GLN A 321 24.67 -16.12 6.93
CA GLN A 321 25.79 -16.63 7.74
C GLN A 321 26.54 -15.48 8.44
N GLU A 322 26.86 -14.39 7.73
CA GLU A 322 27.49 -13.19 8.31
C GLU A 322 26.69 -12.63 9.51
N LEU A 323 25.35 -12.63 9.43
CA LEU A 323 24.50 -12.20 10.54
C LEU A 323 24.50 -13.20 11.71
N GLN A 324 24.56 -14.50 11.43
CA GLN A 324 24.66 -15.55 12.46
C GLN A 324 26.00 -15.50 13.20
N ASP A 325 27.10 -15.31 12.46
CA ASP A 325 28.44 -15.12 13.01
C ASP A 325 28.52 -13.84 13.87
N ALA A 326 27.72 -12.82 13.53
CA ALA A 326 27.54 -11.61 14.32
C ALA A 326 26.58 -11.77 15.53
N GLY A 327 26.09 -12.98 15.83
CA GLY A 327 25.30 -13.30 17.02
C GLY A 327 23.79 -13.42 16.82
N LEU A 328 23.28 -13.40 15.59
CA LEU A 328 21.88 -13.73 15.29
C LEU A 328 21.61 -15.24 15.57
N PRO A 329 20.45 -15.63 16.13
CA PRO A 329 20.11 -17.04 16.29
C PRO A 329 20.13 -17.81 14.94
N PRO A 330 20.54 -19.10 14.94
CA PRO A 330 20.68 -19.90 13.72
C PRO A 330 19.34 -20.16 13.01
N GLN A 331 18.23 -20.08 13.74
CA GLN A 331 16.88 -20.05 13.17
C GLN A 331 16.24 -18.70 13.52
N PRO A 332 16.30 -17.70 12.62
CA PRO A 332 15.51 -16.49 12.79
C PRO A 332 14.00 -16.81 12.71
N PRO A 333 13.14 -15.93 13.25
CA PRO A 333 11.69 -16.12 13.18
C PRO A 333 11.20 -16.09 11.73
N SER A 334 10.21 -16.91 11.41
CA SER A 334 9.63 -16.91 10.05
C SER A 334 8.96 -15.57 9.72
N LEU A 335 8.86 -15.24 8.42
CA LEU A 335 8.11 -14.04 7.98
C LEU A 335 6.67 -14.03 8.54
N LYS A 336 6.05 -15.21 8.67
CA LYS A 336 4.70 -15.39 9.23
C LYS A 336 4.65 -15.08 10.73
N GLU A 337 5.63 -15.52 11.51
CA GLU A 337 5.74 -15.14 12.93
C GLU A 337 5.97 -13.63 13.11
N CYS A 338 6.79 -13.03 12.24
CA CYS A 338 7.02 -11.59 12.24
C CYS A 338 5.70 -10.83 11.98
N LEU A 339 4.94 -11.23 10.96
CA LEU A 339 3.62 -10.66 10.65
C LEU A 339 2.60 -10.81 11.79
N ILE A 340 2.64 -11.92 12.55
CA ILE A 340 1.74 -12.12 13.70
C ILE A 340 2.13 -11.22 14.88
N LYS A 341 3.43 -10.98 15.09
CA LYS A 341 3.95 -10.10 16.16
C LYS A 341 3.88 -8.61 15.80
N GLU A 342 3.64 -8.28 14.54
CA GLU A 342 3.66 -6.91 14.02
C GLU A 342 2.51 -6.03 14.59
N ALA A 343 2.86 -5.06 15.42
CA ALA A 343 1.91 -4.07 15.93
C ALA A 343 1.65 -2.96 14.89
N LEU A 344 0.68 -3.20 14.00
CA LEU A 344 0.18 -2.18 13.08
C LEU A 344 -0.69 -1.16 13.82
N ASP A 345 -0.06 -0.18 14.49
CA ASP A 345 -0.74 0.91 15.20
C ASP A 345 -1.05 2.16 14.35
#